data_AF-A0A933GCQ6-F1
#
_entry.id   AF-A0A933GCQ6-F1
#
_cell.length_a   1.000
_cell.length_b   1.000
_cell.length_c   1.000
_cell.angle_alpha   90.00
_cell.angle_beta   90.00
_cell.angle_gamma   90.00
#
_symmetry.space_group_name_H-M   'P 1'
#
loop_
_entity.id
_entity.type
_entity.pdbx_description
1 polymer ?
#
loop_
_entity_poly.entity_id
_entity_poly.type
_entity_poly.pdbx_seq_one_letter_code
_entity_poly.pdbx_strand_id
1 'polypeptide(L)'
;MKKIPARRRLTVGVRAIEERGLPLVKELARLARGTDPPPVKLEGALDILFGAFGAGDEPFCDLLLEGWLRARRDKRLRLAMAWLREQLRLSVEEIVAEGIAARAFRADLDPVVFSAVCLGAAEGCLLQSASQGGPVAPDELVKTLLRLAASHAKIE
;
A
#
# COMPACT_ATOMS: atom_id res chain seq x y z
N MET A 1 34.32 -23.00 -0.45
CA MET A 1 33.27 -22.24 0.26
C MET A 1 33.04 -20.91 -0.46
N LYS A 2 31.89 -20.72 -1.13
CA LYS A 2 31.54 -19.43 -1.72
C LYS A 2 31.16 -18.46 -0.60
N LYS A 3 31.83 -17.30 -0.52
CA LYS A 3 31.47 -16.21 0.41
C LYS A 3 30.11 -15.67 -0.02
N ILE A 4 29.09 -15.87 0.82
CA ILE A 4 27.80 -15.18 0.68
C ILE A 4 28.09 -13.70 0.98
N PRO A 5 27.80 -12.76 0.08
CA PRO A 5 28.03 -11.35 0.35
C PRO A 5 27.15 -10.91 1.51
N ALA A 6 27.75 -10.22 2.49
CA ALA A 6 27.01 -9.66 3.60
C ALA A 6 25.94 -8.70 3.06
N ARG A 7 24.66 -9.01 3.30
CA ARG A 7 23.54 -8.09 3.03
C ARG A 7 23.88 -6.76 3.70
N ARG A 8 24.04 -5.70 2.91
CA ARG A 8 24.27 -4.34 3.43
C ARG A 8 23.01 -3.93 4.16
N ARG A 9 22.96 -4.14 5.49
CA ARG A 9 21.86 -3.67 6.33
C ARG A 9 21.75 -2.16 6.13
N LEU A 10 20.64 -1.70 5.55
CA LEU A 10 20.32 -0.28 5.54
C LEU A 10 20.17 0.13 7.01
N THR A 11 20.94 1.13 7.44
CA THR A 11 20.65 1.79 8.72
C THR A 11 19.27 2.42 8.61
N VAL A 12 18.29 1.89 9.34
CA VAL A 12 16.95 2.50 9.38
C VAL A 12 17.07 3.92 9.92
N GLY A 13 16.66 4.86 9.08
CA GLY A 13 16.65 6.28 9.37
C GLY A 13 15.57 6.93 8.51
N VAL A 14 15.11 8.12 8.93
CA VAL A 14 14.07 8.90 8.23
C VAL A 14 14.34 8.98 6.72
N ARG A 15 15.57 9.33 6.37
CA ARG A 15 16.01 9.46 4.97
C ARG A 15 15.86 8.15 4.18
N ALA A 16 16.13 7.00 4.78
CA ALA A 16 15.99 5.72 4.09
C ALA A 16 14.52 5.38 3.81
N ILE A 17 13.61 5.68 4.76
CA ILE A 17 12.16 5.52 4.57
C ILE A 17 11.66 6.44 3.47
N GLU A 18 12.04 7.71 3.50
CA GLU A 18 11.64 8.69 2.49
C GLU A 18 12.18 8.34 1.10
N GLU A 19 13.48 8.03 0.98
CA GLU A 19 14.11 7.70 -0.31
C GLU A 19 13.52 6.43 -0.94
N ARG A 20 13.18 5.41 -0.13
CA ARG A 20 12.58 4.16 -0.63
C ARG A 20 11.08 4.26 -0.83
N GLY A 21 10.37 5.05 -0.03
CA GLY A 21 8.93 5.24 -0.14
C GLY A 21 8.52 6.23 -1.24
N LEU A 22 9.38 7.22 -1.56
CA LEU A 22 9.05 8.27 -2.52
C LEU A 22 8.73 7.75 -3.94
N PRO A 23 9.43 6.75 -4.51
CA PRO A 23 9.04 6.16 -5.79
C PRO A 23 7.62 5.60 -5.77
N LEU A 24 7.27 4.86 -4.71
CA LEU A 24 5.94 4.26 -4.53
C LEU A 24 4.85 5.34 -4.44
N VAL A 25 5.10 6.39 -3.64
CA VAL A 25 4.20 7.55 -3.54
C VAL A 25 4.00 8.21 -4.90
N LYS A 26 5.08 8.44 -5.66
CA LYS A 26 5.02 9.07 -6.98
C LYS A 26 4.26 8.21 -7.99
N GLU A 27 4.40 6.89 -7.90
CA GLU A 27 3.73 5.95 -8.78
C GLU A 27 2.23 5.92 -8.53
N LEU A 28 1.79 5.75 -7.28
CA LEU A 28 0.37 5.81 -6.92
C LEU A 28 -0.25 7.16 -7.27
N ALA A 29 0.44 8.26 -6.98
CA ALA A 29 -0.05 9.59 -7.29
C ALA A 29 -0.16 9.82 -8.82
N ARG A 30 0.72 9.21 -9.62
CA ARG A 30 0.62 9.25 -11.09
C ARG A 30 -0.59 8.46 -11.57
N LEU A 31 -0.82 7.27 -11.00
CA LEU A 31 -1.97 6.43 -11.34
C LEU A 31 -3.29 7.12 -10.99
N ALA A 32 -3.39 7.72 -9.81
CA ALA A 32 -4.56 8.48 -9.36
C ALA A 32 -4.91 9.62 -10.34
N ARG A 33 -3.89 10.37 -10.80
CA ARG A 33 -4.05 11.45 -11.79
C ARG A 33 -4.14 10.97 -13.25
N GLY A 34 -4.08 9.67 -13.50
CA GLY A 34 -4.18 9.10 -14.84
C GLY A 34 -5.56 9.30 -15.47
N THR A 35 -5.69 8.92 -16.74
CA THR A 35 -6.96 9.01 -17.49
C THR A 35 -7.75 7.70 -17.51
N ASP A 36 -7.19 6.62 -16.95
CA ASP A 36 -7.85 5.33 -16.91
C ASP A 36 -9.15 5.36 -16.09
N PRO A 37 -10.12 4.48 -16.37
CA PRO A 37 -11.33 4.39 -15.57
C PRO A 37 -11.03 4.09 -14.09
N PRO A 38 -11.80 4.62 -13.12
CA PRO A 38 -11.56 4.40 -11.70
C PRO A 38 -11.38 2.93 -11.26
N PRO A 39 -12.14 1.95 -11.80
CA PRO A 39 -11.91 0.54 -11.46
C PRO A 39 -10.50 0.04 -11.84
N VAL A 40 -9.99 0.46 -13.00
CA VAL A 40 -8.64 0.10 -13.48
C VAL A 40 -7.57 0.77 -12.63
N LYS A 41 -7.77 2.06 -12.29
CA LYS A 41 -6.90 2.78 -11.36
C LYS A 41 -6.84 2.10 -9.99
N LEU A 42 -7.98 1.66 -9.46
CA LEU A 42 -8.03 1.00 -8.15
C LEU A 42 -7.32 -0.35 -8.18
N GLU A 43 -7.55 -1.17 -9.20
CA GLU A 43 -6.84 -2.45 -9.38
C GLU A 43 -5.32 -2.22 -9.43
N GLY A 44 -4.85 -1.32 -10.29
CA GLY A 44 -3.42 -1.00 -10.37
C GLY A 44 -2.85 -0.44 -9.06
N ALA A 45 -3.63 0.35 -8.31
CA ALA A 45 -3.19 0.88 -7.02
C ALA A 45 -3.03 -0.24 -5.99
N LEU A 46 -3.94 -1.21 -5.99
CA LEU A 46 -3.86 -2.39 -5.14
C LEU A 46 -2.65 -3.25 -5.54
N ASP A 47 -2.42 -3.49 -6.83
CA ASP A 47 -1.25 -4.25 -7.29
C ASP A 47 0.06 -3.60 -6.84
N ILE A 48 0.17 -2.27 -6.96
CA ILE A 48 1.33 -1.51 -6.48
C ILE A 48 1.51 -1.67 -4.95
N LEU A 49 0.43 -1.49 -4.18
CA LEU A 49 0.49 -1.61 -2.72
C LEU A 49 0.86 -3.05 -2.29
N PHE A 50 0.15 -4.06 -2.79
CA PHE A 50 0.41 -5.45 -2.42
C PHE A 50 1.76 -5.95 -2.97
N GLY A 51 2.25 -5.42 -4.09
CA GLY A 51 3.61 -5.68 -4.57
C GLY A 51 4.68 -5.11 -3.64
N ALA A 52 4.48 -3.88 -3.14
CA ALA A 52 5.42 -3.20 -2.26
C ALA A 52 5.44 -3.75 -0.82
N PHE A 53 4.27 -4.08 -0.27
CA PHE A 53 4.14 -4.63 1.09
C PHE A 53 4.12 -6.18 1.12
N GLY A 54 4.08 -6.84 -0.03
CA GLY A 54 4.19 -8.29 -0.16
C GLY A 54 5.62 -8.77 -0.43
N ALA A 55 5.77 -9.99 -0.94
CA ALA A 55 7.08 -10.59 -1.21
C ALA A 55 7.85 -9.98 -2.40
N GLY A 56 7.34 -8.90 -3.01
CA GLY A 56 7.92 -8.27 -4.20
C GLY A 56 9.16 -7.41 -3.92
N ASP A 57 9.29 -6.81 -2.72
CA ASP A 57 10.44 -5.99 -2.32
C ASP A 57 10.87 -6.30 -0.88
N GLU A 58 11.54 -7.44 -0.70
CA GLU A 58 12.06 -7.90 0.61
C GLU A 58 12.91 -6.82 1.33
N PRO A 59 13.84 -6.10 0.66
CA PRO A 59 14.59 -5.01 1.32
C PRO A 59 13.71 -3.86 1.82
N PHE A 60 12.64 -3.49 1.11
CA PHE A 60 11.72 -2.46 1.57
C PHE A 60 10.85 -2.96 2.73
N CYS A 61 10.39 -4.20 2.66
CA CYS A 61 9.67 -4.86 3.75
C CYS A 61 10.49 -4.89 5.05
N ASP A 62 11.75 -5.31 4.98
CA ASP A 62 12.68 -5.31 6.12
C ASP A 62 12.84 -3.89 6.72
N LEU A 63 13.00 -2.89 5.84
CA LEU A 63 13.13 -1.49 6.23
C LEU A 63 11.88 -0.99 6.99
N LEU A 64 10.68 -1.31 6.49
CA LEU A 64 9.42 -0.92 7.12
C LEU A 64 9.19 -1.61 8.46
N LEU A 65 9.48 -2.91 8.56
CA LEU A 65 9.35 -3.69 9.79
C LEU A 65 10.28 -3.16 10.89
N GLU A 66 11.56 -2.95 10.58
CA GLU A 66 12.51 -2.36 11.53
C GLU A 66 12.11 -0.90 11.86
N GLY A 67 11.61 -0.14 10.88
CA GLY A 67 11.05 1.19 11.06
C GLY A 67 9.92 1.23 12.09
N TRP A 68 8.93 0.33 11.97
CA TRP A 68 7.81 0.23 12.92
C TRP A 68 8.25 -0.12 14.33
N LEU A 69 9.19 -1.06 14.49
CA LEU A 69 9.73 -1.43 15.80
C LEU A 69 10.40 -0.22 16.47
N ARG A 70 11.18 0.55 15.72
CA ARG A 70 11.93 1.71 16.23
C ARG A 70 11.06 2.96 16.44
N ALA A 71 10.01 3.16 15.65
CA ALA A 71 9.09 4.30 15.76
C ALA A 71 8.40 4.40 17.14
N ARG A 72 8.35 3.32 17.91
CA ARG A 72 7.89 3.34 19.32
C ARG A 72 8.75 4.25 20.20
N ARG A 73 10.04 4.38 19.89
CA ARG A 73 11.02 5.15 20.68
C ARG A 73 11.61 6.35 19.94
N ASP A 74 11.42 6.44 18.63
CA ASP A 74 11.91 7.53 17.78
C ASP A 74 10.76 8.30 17.13
N LYS A 75 10.56 9.56 17.57
CA LYS A 75 9.51 10.46 17.05
C LYS A 75 9.72 10.79 15.57
N ARG A 76 10.96 10.95 15.12
CA ARG A 76 11.26 11.33 13.73
C ARG A 76 10.92 10.18 12.79
N LEU A 77 11.30 8.96 13.16
CA LEU A 77 10.89 7.76 12.42
C LEU A 77 9.37 7.59 12.42
N ARG A 78 8.69 7.82 13.54
CA ARG A 78 7.22 7.76 13.59
C ARG A 78 6.56 8.73 12.61
N LEU A 79 7.07 9.96 12.52
CA LEU A 79 6.57 10.95 11.58
C LEU A 79 6.84 10.56 10.13
N ALA A 80 8.03 10.04 9.82
CA ALA A 80 8.37 9.57 8.47
C ALA A 80 7.48 8.41 8.01
N MET A 81 7.23 7.44 8.90
CA MET A 81 6.33 6.32 8.63
C MET A 81 4.87 6.78 8.47
N ALA A 82 4.42 7.71 9.32
CA ALA A 82 3.08 8.29 9.22
C ALA A 82 2.92 9.09 7.91
N TRP A 83 3.93 9.86 7.52
CA TRP A 83 3.95 10.57 6.24
C TRP A 83 3.82 9.59 5.07
N LEU A 84 4.65 8.55 5.01
CA LEU A 84 4.57 7.55 3.95
C LEU A 84 3.17 6.94 3.88
N ARG A 85 2.67 6.45 5.02
CA ARG A 85 1.33 5.84 5.11
C ARG A 85 0.25 6.79 4.59
N GLU A 86 0.30 8.05 5.00
CA GLU A 86 -0.70 9.04 4.60
C GLU A 86 -0.62 9.40 3.11
N GLN A 87 0.59 9.54 2.55
CA GLN A 87 0.76 9.81 1.12
C GLN A 87 0.19 8.68 0.25
N LEU A 88 0.40 7.43 0.63
CA LEU A 88 -0.16 6.28 -0.09
C LEU A 88 -1.69 6.25 0.02
N ARG A 89 -2.21 6.50 1.23
CA ARG A 89 -3.65 6.52 1.51
C ARG A 89 -4.38 7.58 0.67
N LEU A 90 -3.83 8.80 0.59
CA LEU A 90 -4.41 9.91 -0.15
C LEU A 90 -4.56 9.60 -1.65
N SER A 91 -3.58 8.94 -2.28
CA SER A 91 -3.71 8.55 -3.70
C SER A 91 -4.82 7.53 -3.93
N VAL A 92 -5.02 6.58 -3.00
CA VAL A 92 -6.14 5.63 -3.10
C VAL A 92 -7.47 6.32 -2.81
N GLU A 93 -7.50 7.23 -1.84
CA GLU A 93 -8.70 8.04 -1.53
C GLU A 93 -9.17 8.83 -2.76
N GLU A 94 -8.25 9.48 -3.47
CA GLU A 94 -8.55 10.22 -4.71
C GLU A 94 -9.22 9.33 -5.76
N ILE A 95 -8.68 8.12 -6.00
CA ILE A 95 -9.24 7.13 -6.95
C ILE A 95 -10.65 6.71 -6.53
N VAL A 96 -10.87 6.47 -5.24
CA VAL A 96 -12.17 6.02 -4.70
C VAL A 96 -13.19 7.15 -4.81
N ALA A 97 -12.82 8.37 -4.46
CA ALA A 97 -13.66 9.55 -4.58
C ALA A 97 -14.07 9.81 -6.04
N GLU A 98 -13.12 9.70 -6.98
CA GLU A 98 -13.37 9.79 -8.43
C GLU A 98 -14.36 8.71 -8.88
N GLY A 99 -14.17 7.47 -8.47
CA GLY A 99 -15.04 6.36 -8.85
C GLY A 99 -16.46 6.45 -8.27
N ILE A 100 -16.63 7.01 -7.07
CA ILE A 100 -17.95 7.32 -6.51
C ILE A 100 -18.64 8.41 -7.34
N ALA A 101 -17.93 9.50 -7.64
CA ALA A 101 -18.47 10.60 -8.46
C ALA A 101 -18.88 10.13 -9.86
N ALA A 102 -18.12 9.20 -10.45
CA ALA A 102 -18.40 8.57 -11.74
C ALA A 102 -19.41 7.41 -11.68
N ARG A 103 -19.98 7.09 -10.51
CA ARG A 103 -20.88 5.94 -10.27
C ARG A 103 -20.29 4.56 -10.60
N ALA A 104 -18.96 4.48 -10.69
CA ALA A 104 -18.23 3.23 -10.88
C ALA A 104 -18.12 2.43 -9.57
N PHE A 105 -18.12 3.11 -8.43
CA PHE A 105 -18.10 2.50 -7.09
C PHE A 105 -19.41 2.77 -6.35
N ARG A 106 -19.65 2.02 -5.27
CA ARG A 106 -20.83 2.21 -4.42
C ARG A 106 -20.85 3.60 -3.81
N ALA A 107 -22.02 4.24 -3.85
CA ALA A 107 -22.22 5.59 -3.32
C ALA A 107 -22.16 5.68 -1.79
N ASP A 108 -22.27 4.55 -1.07
CA ASP A 108 -22.21 4.50 0.39
C ASP A 108 -20.79 4.21 0.94
N LEU A 109 -19.78 4.15 0.07
CA LEU A 109 -18.39 4.08 0.49
C LEU A 109 -17.93 5.44 1.02
N ASP A 110 -17.28 5.42 2.18
CA ASP A 110 -16.45 6.53 2.63
C ASP A 110 -15.05 6.36 2.01
N PRO A 111 -14.57 7.31 1.16
CA PRO A 111 -13.25 7.21 0.52
C PRO A 111 -12.09 7.15 1.50
N VAL A 112 -12.19 7.86 2.63
CA VAL A 112 -11.15 7.92 3.67
C VAL A 112 -11.05 6.57 4.37
N VAL A 113 -12.20 5.99 4.74
CA VAL A 113 -12.25 4.69 5.42
C VAL A 113 -11.81 3.58 4.46
N PHE A 114 -12.32 3.56 3.23
CA PHE A 114 -12.01 2.49 2.29
C PHE A 114 -10.52 2.50 1.89
N SER A 115 -9.93 3.67 1.63
CA SER A 115 -8.49 3.79 1.37
C SER A 115 -7.64 3.33 2.56
N ALA A 116 -8.06 3.61 3.79
CA ALA A 116 -7.40 3.11 4.99
C ALA A 116 -7.49 1.58 5.12
N VAL A 117 -8.62 0.97 4.74
CA VAL A 117 -8.79 -0.49 4.70
C VAL A 117 -7.86 -1.13 3.68
N CYS A 118 -7.77 -0.59 2.45
CA CYS A 118 -6.86 -1.09 1.41
C CYS A 118 -5.40 -1.07 1.89
N LEU A 119 -4.97 0.04 2.48
CA LEU A 119 -3.60 0.16 3.00
C LEU A 119 -3.35 -0.77 4.19
N GLY A 120 -4.31 -0.89 5.11
CA GLY A 120 -4.23 -1.82 6.24
C GLY A 120 -4.15 -3.29 5.80
N ALA A 121 -4.84 -3.67 4.71
CA ALA A 121 -4.76 -5.01 4.15
C ALA A 121 -3.36 -5.31 3.59
N ALA A 122 -2.77 -4.37 2.84
CA ALA A 122 -1.41 -4.52 2.31
C ALA A 122 -0.35 -4.65 3.41
N GLU A 123 -0.42 -3.81 4.45
CA GLU A 123 0.45 -3.91 5.63
C GLU A 123 0.21 -5.17 6.45
N GLY A 124 -1.02 -5.68 6.48
CA GLY A 124 -1.36 -6.97 7.08
C GLY A 124 -0.57 -8.11 6.43
N CYS A 125 -0.45 -8.11 5.10
CA CYS A 125 0.37 -9.07 4.37
C CYS A 125 1.85 -8.99 4.75
N LEU A 126 2.39 -7.77 4.90
CA LEU A 126 3.76 -7.54 5.38
C LEU A 126 3.97 -8.19 6.76
N LEU A 127 3.07 -7.90 7.71
CA LEU A 127 3.18 -8.41 9.08
C LEU A 127 2.98 -9.92 9.17
N GLN A 128 2.06 -10.48 8.37
CA GLN A 128 1.81 -11.91 8.34
C GLN A 128 3.00 -12.68 7.80
N SER A 129 3.65 -12.20 6.73
CA SER A 129 4.86 -12.81 6.17
C SER A 129 5.96 -12.93 7.23
N ALA A 130 6.20 -11.84 7.98
CA ALA A 130 7.20 -11.81 9.05
C ALA A 130 6.83 -12.68 10.26
N SER A 131 5.54 -12.89 10.54
CA SER A 131 5.07 -13.55 11.77
C SER A 131 4.76 -15.04 11.61
N GLN A 132 4.30 -15.46 10.43
CA GLN A 132 3.84 -16.83 10.15
C GLN A 132 4.70 -17.56 9.12
N GLY A 133 5.78 -16.93 8.62
CA GLY A 133 6.84 -17.61 7.88
C GLY A 133 6.53 -17.92 6.41
N GLY A 134 5.61 -17.19 5.78
CA GLY A 134 5.31 -17.39 4.36
C GLY A 134 4.58 -16.20 3.73
N PRO A 135 4.78 -15.95 2.43
CA PRO A 135 4.12 -14.87 1.72
C PRO A 135 2.61 -15.07 1.67
N VAL A 136 1.85 -13.98 1.78
CA VAL A 136 0.41 -13.97 1.52
C VAL A 136 0.20 -13.67 0.04
N ALA A 137 -0.41 -14.59 -0.70
CA ALA A 137 -0.81 -14.35 -2.07
C ALA A 137 -1.89 -13.25 -2.09
N PRO A 138 -1.66 -12.09 -2.74
CA PRO A 138 -2.56 -10.95 -2.62
C PRO A 138 -3.82 -11.10 -3.47
N ASP A 139 -3.84 -12.00 -4.46
CA ASP A 139 -4.89 -12.10 -5.48
C ASP A 139 -6.32 -12.13 -4.90
N GLU A 140 -6.55 -12.95 -3.88
CA GLU A 140 -7.87 -13.05 -3.25
C GLU A 140 -8.23 -11.81 -2.42
N LEU A 141 -7.24 -11.14 -1.83
CA LEU A 141 -7.45 -9.87 -1.13
C LEU A 141 -7.76 -8.74 -2.11
N VAL A 142 -7.01 -8.65 -3.21
CA VAL A 142 -7.23 -7.67 -4.28
C VAL A 142 -8.64 -7.84 -4.86
N LYS A 143 -9.01 -9.07 -5.27
CA LYS A 143 -10.37 -9.38 -5.75
C LYS A 143 -11.45 -9.04 -4.73
N THR A 144 -11.19 -9.25 -3.44
CA THR A 144 -12.16 -8.94 -2.38
C THR A 144 -12.33 -7.44 -2.20
N LEU A 145 -11.24 -6.67 -2.17
CA LEU A 145 -11.28 -5.21 -2.08
C LEU A 145 -11.99 -4.59 -3.31
N LEU A 146 -11.69 -5.07 -4.52
CA LEU A 146 -12.39 -4.62 -5.73
C LEU A 146 -13.89 -4.91 -5.69
N ARG A 147 -14.29 -6.10 -5.23
CA ARG A 147 -15.71 -6.44 -5.05
C ARG A 147 -16.40 -5.59 -3.99
N LEU A 148 -15.70 -5.22 -2.91
CA LEU A 148 -16.24 -4.33 -1.88
C LEU A 148 -16.47 -2.91 -2.41
N ALA A 149 -15.64 -2.46 -3.37
CA ALA A 149 -15.78 -1.16 -4.02
C ALA A 149 -16.90 -1.12 -5.07
N ALA A 150 -17.07 -2.21 -5.82
CA ALA A 150 -17.95 -2.28 -6.98
C ALA A 150 -19.40 -1.93 -6.65
N SER A 151 -20.01 -1.06 -7.45
CA SER A 151 -21.43 -0.77 -7.33
C SER A 151 -22.26 -2.01 -7.63
N HIS A 152 -23.30 -2.28 -6.83
CA HIS A 152 -24.33 -3.24 -7.20
C HIS A 152 -25.18 -2.59 -8.31
N ALA A 153 -24.66 -2.57 -9.54
CA ALA A 153 -25.49 -2.22 -10.68
C ALA A 153 -26.61 -3.26 -10.78
N LYS A 154 -27.84 -2.85 -10.46
CA LYS A 154 -29.03 -3.54 -10.92
C LYS A 154 -28.96 -3.55 -12.44
N ILE A 155 -28.96 -4.75 -13.01
CA ILE A 155 -29.31 -4.97 -14.40
C ILE A 155 -30.81 -4.62 -14.48
N GLU A 156 -31.13 -3.42 -14.96
CA GLU A 156 -32.46 -3.05 -15.44
C GLU A 156 -32.48 -3.15 -16.97
#